data_AF-A0ABD5B0K8-F1
#
_entry.id   AF-A0ABD5B0K8-F1
#
_cell.length_a   1.000
_cell.length_b   1.000
_cell.length_c   1.000
_cell.angle_alpha   90.00
_cell.angle_beta   90.00
_cell.angle_gamma   90.00
#
_symmetry.space_group_name_H-M   'P 1'
#
loop_
_entity.id
_entity.type
_entity.pdbx_description
1 polymer ?
#
loop_
_entity_poly.entity_id
_entity_poly.type
_entity_poly.pdbx_seq_one_letter_code
_entity_poly.pdbx_strand_id
1 'polypeptide(L)'
;SIAVFSSLVFNSIIYTSVSLLGNPGKAVAIILLVLQIAGGGGTFPIQTTPEFFQAISPYLPFTYSIDALRETVGGIVPEILITKVIILGLFGIGFMVVGYCLKPVTDPIIRKIAEKADESKVTE
;
A
#
# COMPACT_ATOMS: atom_id res chain seq x y z
N SER A 1 -3.46 -18.78 -6.15
CA SER A 1 -2.18 -18.16 -6.53
C SER A 1 -2.20 -16.63 -6.48
N ILE A 2 -3.15 -15.96 -7.14
CA ILE A 2 -3.22 -14.49 -7.17
C ILE A 2 -3.38 -13.88 -5.77
N ALA A 3 -4.27 -14.42 -4.95
CA ALA A 3 -4.44 -13.93 -3.57
C ALA A 3 -3.15 -13.98 -2.73
N VAL A 4 -2.34 -15.03 -2.90
CA VAL A 4 -1.03 -15.16 -2.22
C VAL A 4 -0.06 -14.10 -2.74
N PHE A 5 0.01 -13.90 -4.05
CA PHE A 5 0.84 -12.85 -4.64
C PHE A 5 0.42 -11.44 -4.16
N SER A 6 -0.87 -11.14 -4.18
CA SER A 6 -1.42 -9.91 -3.64
C SER A 6 -1.06 -9.72 -2.17
N SER A 7 -1.17 -10.78 -1.34
CA SER A 7 -0.80 -10.70 0.07
C SER A 7 0.67 -10.34 0.29
N LEU A 8 1.58 -10.83 -0.55
CA LEU A 8 3.01 -10.48 -0.49
C LEU A 8 3.25 -9.02 -0.84
N VAL A 9 2.55 -8.49 -1.86
CA VAL A 9 2.62 -7.09 -2.26
C VAL A 9 2.09 -6.17 -1.15
N PHE A 10 0.92 -6.47 -0.57
CA PHE A 10 0.41 -5.66 0.54
C PHE A 10 1.31 -5.75 1.77
N ASN A 11 1.86 -6.94 2.07
CA ASN A 11 2.80 -7.09 3.17
C ASN A 11 4.08 -6.25 2.95
N SER A 12 4.63 -6.19 1.73
CA SER A 12 5.80 -5.37 1.44
C SER A 12 5.51 -3.87 1.61
N ILE A 13 4.32 -3.41 1.21
CA ILE A 13 3.87 -2.02 1.38
C ILE A 13 3.77 -1.65 2.87
N ILE A 14 3.09 -2.48 3.65
CA ILE A 14 2.88 -2.25 5.09
C ILE A 14 4.22 -2.33 5.83
N TYR A 15 5.01 -3.36 5.55
CA TYR A 15 6.34 -3.55 6.14
C TYR A 15 7.24 -2.34 5.86
N THR A 16 7.29 -1.88 4.61
CA THR A 16 8.07 -0.70 4.24
C THR A 16 7.60 0.54 4.99
N SER A 17 6.29 0.77 5.03
CA SER A 17 5.71 1.96 5.68
C SER A 17 6.05 2.00 7.18
N VAL A 18 5.91 0.87 7.87
CA VAL A 18 6.23 0.74 9.30
C VAL A 18 7.74 0.75 9.54
N SER A 19 8.53 0.13 8.66
CA SER A 19 9.99 0.13 8.79
C SER A 19 10.59 1.52 8.57
N LEU A 20 10.03 2.32 7.68
CA LEU A 20 10.51 3.68 7.42
C LEU A 20 10.10 4.62 8.55
N LEU A 21 8.83 4.58 8.99
CA LEU A 21 8.25 5.62 9.85
C LEU A 21 8.06 5.21 11.32
N GLY A 22 8.33 3.96 11.70
CA GLY A 22 8.12 3.46 13.05
C GLY A 22 6.64 3.50 13.46
N ASN A 23 6.34 4.06 14.65
CA ASN A 23 4.97 4.13 15.17
C ASN A 23 4.01 4.99 14.30
N PRO A 24 4.41 6.18 13.82
CA PRO A 24 3.65 6.90 12.78
C PRO A 24 3.39 6.08 11.50
N GLY A 25 4.33 5.22 11.12
CA GLY A 25 4.18 4.34 9.95
C GLY A 25 2.99 3.38 10.04
N LYS A 26 2.62 2.97 11.26
CA LYS A 26 1.43 2.15 11.48
C LYS A 26 0.15 2.94 11.18
N ALA A 27 0.08 4.20 11.58
CA ALA A 27 -1.07 5.06 11.27
C ALA A 27 -1.21 5.28 9.76
N VAL A 28 -0.10 5.56 9.06
CA VAL A 28 -0.08 5.68 7.60
C VAL A 28 -0.54 4.38 6.92
N ALA A 29 -0.07 3.23 7.39
CA ALA A 29 -0.48 1.92 6.90
C ALA A 29 -1.99 1.67 7.05
N ILE A 30 -2.58 2.07 8.18
CA ILE A 30 -4.03 1.97 8.41
C ILE A 30 -4.80 2.89 7.46
N ILE A 31 -4.35 4.15 7.28
CA ILE A 31 -4.98 5.09 6.36
C ILE A 31 -4.95 4.54 4.93
N LEU A 32 -3.79 4.04 4.48
CA LEU A 32 -3.66 3.38 3.18
C LEU A 32 -4.59 2.18 3.06
N LEU A 33 -4.74 1.37 4.11
CA LEU A 33 -5.65 0.23 4.11
C LEU A 33 -7.11 0.66 3.95
N VAL A 34 -7.56 1.69 4.67
CA VAL A 34 -8.92 2.24 4.58
C VAL A 34 -9.19 2.80 3.18
N LEU A 35 -8.26 3.59 2.64
CA LEU A 35 -8.37 4.14 1.28
C LEU A 35 -8.45 3.04 0.23
N GLN A 36 -7.70 1.96 0.39
CA GLN A 36 -7.74 0.80 -0.51
C GLN A 36 -9.07 0.06 -0.48
N ILE A 37 -9.67 -0.11 0.69
CA ILE A 37 -10.99 -0.73 0.80
C ILE A 37 -12.05 0.13 0.10
N ALA A 38 -12.01 1.45 0.30
CA ALA A 38 -12.99 2.37 -0.27
C ALA A 38 -12.81 2.62 -1.78
N GLY A 39 -11.56 2.80 -2.25
CA GLY A 39 -11.22 3.04 -3.66
C GLY A 39 -10.94 1.77 -4.47
N GLY A 40 -11.11 0.60 -3.86
CA GLY A 40 -10.74 -0.70 -4.42
C GLY A 40 -11.68 -1.27 -5.47
N GLY A 41 -12.93 -0.81 -5.48
CA GLY A 41 -13.98 -1.38 -6.33
C GLY A 41 -14.38 -2.81 -5.95
N GLY A 42 -14.10 -3.23 -4.70
CA GLY A 42 -14.35 -4.61 -4.21
C GLY A 42 -15.80 -4.89 -3.82
N THR A 43 -16.52 -3.88 -3.33
CA THR A 43 -17.93 -4.00 -2.92
C THR A 43 -18.89 -3.48 -3.99
N PHE A 44 -18.50 -2.40 -4.69
CA PHE A 44 -19.24 -1.79 -5.78
C PHE A 44 -18.27 -1.40 -6.91
N PRO A 45 -18.72 -1.30 -8.17
CA PRO A 45 -17.91 -0.77 -9.26
C PRO A 45 -17.35 0.61 -8.91
N ILE A 46 -16.10 0.90 -9.30
CA ILE A 46 -15.49 2.18 -8.93
C ILE A 46 -16.27 3.38 -9.49
N GLN A 47 -16.95 3.21 -10.63
CA GLN A 47 -17.73 4.25 -11.28
C GLN A 47 -18.93 4.74 -10.44
N THR A 48 -19.40 3.94 -9.46
CA THR A 48 -20.49 4.33 -8.57
C THR A 48 -20.01 5.00 -7.27
N THR A 49 -18.70 5.16 -7.10
CA THR A 49 -18.11 5.85 -5.94
C THR A 49 -17.95 7.35 -6.22
N PRO A 50 -17.83 8.21 -5.19
CA PRO A 50 -17.54 9.63 -5.38
C PRO A 50 -16.28 9.88 -6.24
N GLU A 51 -16.23 11.00 -6.96
CA GLU A 51 -15.12 11.34 -7.88
C GLU A 51 -13.73 11.25 -7.23
N PHE A 52 -13.63 11.59 -5.94
CA PHE A 52 -12.39 11.43 -5.18
C PHE A 52 -11.87 9.98 -5.19
N PHE A 53 -12.73 9.00 -4.94
CA PHE A 53 -12.35 7.59 -4.91
C PHE A 53 -12.02 7.05 -6.30
N GLN A 54 -12.72 7.54 -7.32
CA GLN A 54 -12.41 7.24 -8.72
C GLN A 54 -11.02 7.74 -9.12
N ALA A 55 -10.64 8.95 -8.70
CA ALA A 55 -9.35 9.55 -9.02
C ALA A 55 -8.17 8.85 -8.34
N ILE A 56 -8.34 8.39 -7.09
CA ILE A 56 -7.26 7.70 -6.36
C ILE A 56 -7.13 6.22 -6.74
N SER A 57 -8.21 5.58 -7.18
CA SER A 57 -8.27 4.14 -7.45
C SER A 57 -7.13 3.61 -8.34
N PRO A 58 -6.73 4.27 -9.45
CA PRO A 58 -5.62 3.82 -10.29
C PRO A 58 -4.26 3.79 -9.57
N TYR A 59 -4.10 4.53 -8.47
CA TYR A 59 -2.89 4.59 -7.67
C TYR A 59 -2.87 3.58 -6.52
N LEU A 60 -3.94 2.80 -6.36
CA LEU A 60 -4.09 1.84 -5.28
C LEU A 60 -3.82 0.42 -5.80
N PRO A 61 -2.88 -0.33 -5.21
CA PRO A 61 -2.60 -1.71 -5.62
C PRO A 61 -3.83 -2.61 -5.46
N PHE A 62 -4.72 -2.28 -4.51
CA PHE A 62 -5.95 -3.03 -4.27
C PHE A 62 -6.89 -3.06 -5.47
N THR A 63 -6.95 -2.00 -6.29
CA THR A 63 -7.76 -1.98 -7.51
C THR A 63 -7.31 -3.06 -8.51
N TYR A 64 -6.01 -3.17 -8.75
CA TYR A 64 -5.45 -4.18 -9.66
C TYR A 64 -5.61 -5.61 -9.10
N SER A 65 -5.53 -5.77 -7.78
CA SER A 65 -5.76 -7.07 -7.13
C SER A 65 -7.22 -7.53 -7.29
N ILE A 66 -8.20 -6.64 -7.09
CA ILE A 66 -9.62 -6.98 -7.25
C ILE A 66 -9.93 -7.29 -8.72
N ASP A 67 -9.41 -6.50 -9.66
CA ASP A 67 -9.60 -6.77 -11.09
C ASP A 67 -9.01 -8.14 -11.49
N ALA A 68 -7.79 -8.47 -11.05
CA ALA A 68 -7.17 -9.76 -11.34
C ALA A 68 -7.96 -10.95 -10.74
N LEU A 69 -8.51 -10.78 -9.53
CA LEU A 69 -9.39 -11.79 -8.92
C LEU A 69 -10.70 -11.92 -9.71
N ARG A 70 -11.28 -10.80 -10.17
CA ARG A 70 -12.51 -10.79 -10.97
C ARG A 70 -12.33 -11.54 -12.29
N GLU A 71 -11.23 -11.33 -13.01
CA GLU A 71 -10.89 -12.08 -14.22
C GLU A 71 -10.75 -13.59 -13.94
N THR A 72 -10.18 -13.96 -12.79
CA THR A 72 -9.99 -15.37 -12.44
C THR A 72 -11.31 -16.08 -12.12
N VAL A 73 -12.28 -15.36 -11.58
CA VAL A 73 -13.60 -15.91 -11.21
C VAL A 73 -14.60 -15.83 -12.37
N GLY A 74 -14.60 -14.72 -13.11
CA GLY A 74 -15.56 -14.44 -14.19
C GLY A 74 -15.19 -15.03 -15.55
N GLY A 75 -13.95 -15.48 -15.74
CA GLY A 75 -13.45 -16.03 -16.98
C GLY A 75 -12.14 -15.35 -17.38
N ILE A 76 -11.07 -16.14 -17.51
CA ILE A 76 -9.71 -15.60 -17.66
C ILE A 76 -9.50 -15.07 -19.07
N VAL A 77 -9.27 -13.76 -19.18
CA VAL A 77 -8.60 -13.16 -20.34
C VAL A 77 -7.10 -12.99 -20.01
N PRO A 78 -6.20 -13.81 -20.58
CA PRO A 78 -4.80 -13.85 -20.16
C PRO A 78 -4.08 -12.50 -20.27
N GLU A 79 -4.35 -11.73 -21.32
CA GLU A 79 -3.72 -10.43 -21.56
C GLU A 79 -4.06 -9.40 -20.46
N ILE A 80 -5.34 -9.33 -20.08
CA ILE A 80 -5.83 -8.44 -19.02
C ILE A 80 -5.24 -8.89 -17.68
N LEU A 81 -5.32 -10.18 -17.38
CA LEU A 81 -4.84 -10.74 -16.12
C LEU A 81 -3.33 -10.50 -15.92
N ILE A 82 -2.52 -10.78 -16.94
CA ILE A 82 -1.06 -10.59 -16.88
C ILE A 82 -0.73 -9.11 -16.67
N THR A 83 -1.39 -8.21 -17.39
CA THR A 83 -1.19 -6.77 -17.25
C THR A 83 -1.47 -6.31 -15.81
N LYS A 84 -2.59 -6.75 -15.22
CA LYS A 84 -2.95 -6.41 -13.83
C LYS A 84 -1.96 -6.97 -12.82
N VAL A 85 -1.50 -8.21 -13.02
CA VAL A 85 -0.49 -8.85 -12.15
C VAL A 85 0.86 -8.14 -12.23
N ILE A 86 1.29 -7.73 -13.43
CA ILE A 86 2.54 -6.97 -13.62
C ILE A 86 2.46 -5.63 -12.90
N ILE A 87 1.38 -4.87 -13.09
CA ILE A 87 1.20 -3.57 -12.42
C ILE A 87 1.22 -3.75 -10.89
N LEU A 88 0.51 -4.75 -10.38
CA LEU A 88 0.52 -5.08 -8.95
C LEU A 88 1.93 -5.45 -8.45
N GLY A 89 2.70 -6.21 -9.24
CA GLY A 89 4.09 -6.52 -8.96
C GLY A 89 4.99 -5.28 -8.92
N LEU A 90 4.79 -4.33 -9.83
CA LEU A 90 5.51 -3.06 -9.85
C LEU A 90 5.25 -2.22 -8.59
N PHE A 91 4.03 -2.21 -8.07
CA PHE A 91 3.75 -1.60 -6.76
C PHE A 91 4.58 -2.27 -5.65
N GLY A 92 4.58 -3.60 -5.59
CA GLY A 92 5.33 -4.34 -4.57
C GLY A 92 6.84 -4.09 -4.62
N ILE A 93 7.43 -4.15 -5.81
CA ILE A 93 8.85 -3.87 -6.04
C ILE A 93 9.16 -2.40 -5.77
N GLY A 94 8.32 -1.49 -6.26
CA GLY A 94 8.47 -0.04 -6.06
C GLY A 94 8.52 0.32 -4.58
N PHE A 95 7.60 -0.21 -3.76
CA PHE A 95 7.63 -0.01 -2.32
C PHE A 95 8.88 -0.61 -1.67
N MET A 96 9.32 -1.81 -2.08
CA MET A 96 10.56 -2.38 -1.56
C MET A 96 11.79 -1.52 -1.87
N VAL A 97 11.90 -1.01 -3.10
CA VAL A 97 13.00 -0.13 -3.52
C VAL A 97 12.96 1.19 -2.77
N VAL A 98 11.78 1.80 -2.63
CA VAL A 98 11.59 3.01 -1.81
C VAL A 98 12.00 2.74 -0.37
N GLY A 99 11.58 1.60 0.20
CA GLY A 99 11.98 1.18 1.54
C GLY A 99 13.50 1.09 1.68
N TYR A 100 14.17 0.42 0.75
CA TYR A 100 15.62 0.29 0.77
C TYR A 100 16.36 1.64 0.63
N CYS A 101 15.91 2.50 -0.30
CA CYS A 101 16.54 3.79 -0.57
C CYS A 101 16.27 4.85 0.51
N LEU A 102 15.08 4.88 1.10
CA LEU A 102 14.72 5.89 2.11
C LEU A 102 15.15 5.49 3.52
N LYS A 103 15.32 4.20 3.82
CA LYS A 103 15.78 3.72 5.13
C LYS A 103 17.05 4.42 5.65
N PRO A 104 18.14 4.59 4.86
CA PRO A 104 19.32 5.32 5.33
C PRO A 104 19.05 6.79 5.70
N VAL A 105 17.99 7.40 5.15
CA VAL A 105 17.59 8.79 5.44
C VAL A 105 16.64 8.86 6.63
N THR A 106 15.73 7.90 6.77
CA THR A 106 14.68 7.96 7.78
C THR A 106 15.16 7.49 9.16
N ASP A 107 16.05 6.51 9.22
CA ASP A 107 16.63 6.01 10.48
C ASP A 107 17.25 7.12 11.38
N PRO A 108 18.09 8.04 10.87
CA PRO A 108 18.63 9.12 11.70
C PRO A 108 17.58 10.16 12.11
N ILE A 109 16.54 10.38 11.31
CA ILE A 109 15.47 11.35 11.61
C ILE A 109 14.59 10.83 12.75
N ILE A 110 14.18 9.56 12.69
CA ILE A 110 13.32 8.96 13.71
C ILE A 110 14.03 8.89 15.05
N ARG A 111 15.33 8.56 15.05
CA ARG A 111 16.11 8.55 16.27
C ARG A 111 16.20 9.93 16.92
N LYS A 112 16.39 10.99 16.13
CA LYS A 112 16.35 12.39 16.64
C LYS A 112 14.98 12.78 17.19
N ILE A 113 13.90 12.33 16.55
CA ILE A 113 12.53 12.61 17.03
C ILE A 113 12.28 11.87 18.34
N ALA A 114 12.74 10.62 18.47
CA ALA A 114 12.64 9.84 19.70
C ALA A 114 13.45 10.47 20.84
N GLU A 115 14.72 10.84 20.59
CA GLU A 115 15.59 11.50 21.59
C GLU A 115 14.98 12.83 22.09
N LYS A 116 14.43 13.67 21.20
CA LYS A 116 13.76 14.93 21.60
C LYS A 116 12.46 14.71 22.38
N ALA A 117 11.71 13.66 22.05
CA ALA A 117 10.48 13.33 22.76
C ALA A 117 10.76 12.88 24.21
N ASP A 118 11.86 12.15 24.43
CA ASP A 118 12.30 11.76 25.77
C ASP A 118 12.85 12.95 26.56
N GLU A 119 13.67 13.82 25.95
CA GLU A 119 14.14 15.05 26.62
C GLU A 119 12.98 15.95 27.08
N SER A 120 11.93 16.08 26.28
CA SER A 120 10.76 16.92 26.61
C SER A 120 9.98 16.40 27.81
N LYS A 121 9.98 15.07 28.05
CA LYS A 121 9.37 14.43 29.22
C LYS A 121 10.18 14.57 30.51
N VAL A 122 11.47 14.91 30.42
CA VAL A 122 12.34 15.11 31.60
C VAL A 122 12.27 16.57 32.08
N THR A 123 11.77 17.49 31.25
CA THR A 123 11.59 18.91 31.56
C THR A 123 10.20 19.29 32.09
N GLU A 124 9.27 18.35 32.20
CA GLU A 124 7.99 18.48 32.92
C GLU A 124 8.04 17.78 34.28
#